data_AF-A0A3N7A5U6-F1
#
_entry.id   AF-A0A3N7A5U6-F1
#
_cell.length_a   1.000
_cell.length_b   1.000
_cell.length_c   1.000
_cell.angle_alpha   90.00
_cell.angle_beta   90.00
_cell.angle_gamma   90.00
#
_symmetry.space_group_name_H-M   'P 1'
#
loop_
_entity.id
_entity.type
_entity.pdbx_description
1 polymer ?
#
loop_
_entity_poly.entity_id
_entity_poly.type
_entity_poly.pdbx_seq_one_letter_code
_entity_poly.pdbx_strand_id
1 'polypeptide(L)'
;MKKIMLSTLAVLGFMLTANANTLTVYNYTPCFYGISTQGGYLFINPGATNVVFTSAASNPYTSAKVMDGATSPSGPWAGQQVNVGPGASSGTSAAGVACNSGNPFTVFWSPNGLGNITMMIN
;
A
#
# COMPACT_ATOMS: atom_id res chain seq x y z
N MET A 1 15.87 -29.56 -41.40
CA MET A 1 16.27 -28.41 -40.56
C MET A 1 15.11 -27.42 -40.33
N LYS A 2 13.88 -27.88 -40.04
CA LYS A 2 12.69 -27.01 -39.85
C LYS A 2 12.01 -27.15 -38.48
N LYS A 3 12.52 -28.00 -37.59
CA LYS A 3 11.87 -28.34 -36.31
C LYS A 3 12.43 -27.59 -35.10
N ILE A 4 13.45 -26.75 -35.27
CA ILE A 4 14.16 -26.08 -34.16
C ILE A 4 13.69 -24.63 -33.97
N MET A 5 12.98 -24.04 -34.94
CA MET A 5 12.44 -22.67 -34.80
C MET A 5 11.17 -22.57 -33.96
N LEU A 6 10.47 -23.68 -33.71
CA LEU A 6 9.21 -23.66 -32.95
C LEU A 6 9.43 -23.84 -31.43
N SER A 7 10.59 -24.35 -31.01
CA SER A 7 10.91 -24.54 -29.59
C SER A 7 11.50 -23.28 -28.93
N THR A 8 11.97 -22.30 -29.70
CA THR A 8 12.53 -21.04 -29.16
C THR A 8 11.46 -20.02 -28.80
N LEU A 9 10.23 -20.15 -29.32
CA LEU A 9 9.12 -19.26 -28.98
C LEU A 9 8.39 -19.68 -27.68
N ALA A 10 8.54 -20.93 -27.26
CA ALA A 10 7.90 -21.45 -26.04
C ALA A 10 8.66 -21.11 -24.74
N VAL A 11 9.95 -20.74 -24.82
CA VAL A 11 10.78 -20.42 -23.65
C VAL A 11 10.72 -18.93 -23.27
N LEU A 12 10.16 -18.07 -24.14
CA LEU A 12 9.84 -16.67 -23.81
C LEU A 12 8.54 -16.51 -23.00
N GLY A 13 7.88 -17.62 -22.65
CA GLY A 13 6.64 -17.65 -21.86
C GLY A 13 6.84 -17.63 -20.35
N PHE A 14 8.05 -17.44 -19.83
CA PHE A 14 8.27 -17.23 -18.40
C PHE A 14 8.00 -15.76 -18.05
N MET A 15 6.69 -15.44 -17.98
CA MET A 15 6.06 -14.67 -16.90
C MET A 15 7.02 -13.75 -16.12
N LEU A 16 7.49 -12.68 -16.75
CA LEU A 16 7.78 -11.48 -15.97
C LEU A 16 6.41 -10.92 -15.60
N THR A 17 5.94 -11.21 -14.38
CA THR A 17 4.91 -10.38 -13.78
C THR A 17 5.52 -8.98 -13.70
N ALA A 18 5.16 -8.13 -14.64
CA ALA A 18 5.45 -6.72 -14.54
C ALA A 18 4.74 -6.26 -13.26
N ASN A 19 5.51 -5.98 -12.22
CA ASN A 19 5.02 -5.32 -11.01
C ASN A 19 5.23 -3.83 -11.25
N ALA A 20 4.19 -3.03 -11.07
CA ALA A 20 4.27 -1.59 -11.33
C ALA A 20 5.15 -0.90 -10.29
N ASN A 21 4.87 -1.17 -9.01
CA ASN A 21 5.61 -0.70 -7.85
C ASN A 21 5.12 -1.39 -6.57
N THR A 22 5.95 -1.38 -5.53
CA THR A 22 5.62 -1.90 -4.20
C THR A 22 5.28 -0.78 -3.23
N LEU A 23 4.33 -1.03 -2.34
CA LEU A 23 4.06 -0.25 -1.14
C LEU A 23 4.56 -1.05 0.07
N THR A 24 5.47 -0.48 0.84
CA THR A 24 5.93 -1.03 2.11
C THR A 24 5.42 -0.16 3.25
N VAL A 25 4.69 -0.76 4.19
CA VAL A 25 4.05 -0.04 5.29
C VAL A 25 4.63 -0.44 6.64
N TYR A 26 4.86 0.57 7.48
CA TYR A 26 5.25 0.44 8.87
C TYR A 26 4.19 1.14 9.75
N ASN A 27 3.73 0.45 10.79
CA ASN A 27 2.81 1.00 11.77
C ASN A 27 3.50 1.11 13.14
N TYR A 28 3.78 2.34 13.56
CA TYR A 28 4.39 2.65 14.85
C TYR A 28 3.37 3.03 15.92
N THR A 29 2.08 2.98 15.59
CA THR A 29 1.01 3.31 16.51
C THR A 29 0.43 2.04 17.16
N PRO A 30 -0.30 2.19 18.27
CA PRO A 30 -1.13 1.14 18.85
C PRO A 30 -2.43 0.84 18.06
N CYS A 31 -2.70 1.50 16.94
CA CYS A 31 -3.95 1.36 16.18
C CYS A 31 -3.85 0.30 15.08
N PHE A 32 -5.00 -0.31 14.77
CA PHE A 32 -5.17 -1.09 13.54
C PHE A 32 -5.57 -0.17 12.40
N TYR A 33 -5.03 -0.37 11.20
CA TYR A 33 -5.41 0.42 10.03
C TYR A 33 -5.79 -0.43 8.83
N GLY A 34 -6.82 0.02 8.12
CA GLY A 34 -7.07 -0.35 6.74
C GLY A 34 -6.43 0.64 5.79
N ILE A 35 -5.83 0.14 4.72
CA ILE A 35 -5.19 0.94 3.67
C ILE A 35 -5.83 0.55 2.36
N SER A 36 -6.59 1.48 1.78
CA SER A 36 -7.19 1.34 0.46
C SER A 36 -6.25 1.94 -0.58
N THR A 37 -5.99 1.19 -1.65
CA THR A 37 -5.15 1.59 -2.79
C THR A 37 -5.94 1.41 -4.09
N GLN A 38 -5.39 1.84 -5.24
CA GLN A 38 -6.04 1.60 -6.54
C GLN A 38 -6.17 0.11 -6.86
N GLY A 39 -5.25 -0.71 -6.34
CA GLY A 39 -5.15 -2.13 -6.63
C GLY A 39 -5.86 -3.04 -5.61
N GLY A 40 -6.50 -2.47 -4.59
CA GLY A 40 -7.18 -3.23 -3.56
C GLY A 40 -7.02 -2.63 -2.17
N TYR A 41 -6.91 -3.49 -1.16
CA TYR A 41 -6.76 -3.08 0.22
C TYR A 41 -5.79 -3.99 0.96
N LEU A 42 -5.14 -3.45 1.97
CA LEU A 42 -4.38 -4.21 2.95
C LEU A 42 -4.73 -3.73 4.36
N PHE A 43 -4.45 -4.59 5.33
CA PHE A 43 -4.65 -4.30 6.74
C PHE A 43 -3.32 -4.42 7.47
N ILE A 44 -3.08 -3.51 8.41
CA ILE A 44 -1.86 -3.49 9.19
C ILE A 44 -2.17 -3.44 10.68
N ASN A 45 -1.62 -4.43 11.40
CA ASN A 45 -1.78 -4.56 12.84
C ASN A 45 -0.94 -3.51 13.58
N PRO A 46 -1.28 -3.21 14.85
CA PRO A 46 -0.45 -2.40 15.74
C PRO A 46 0.99 -2.94 15.79
N GLY A 47 1.98 -2.04 15.73
CA GLY A 47 3.40 -2.39 15.81
C GLY A 47 3.94 -3.23 14.65
N ALA A 48 3.15 -3.46 13.58
CA ALA A 48 3.60 -4.26 12.44
C ALA A 48 4.66 -3.53 11.64
N THR A 49 5.78 -4.21 11.41
CA THR A 49 6.88 -3.73 10.58
C THR A 49 6.87 -4.43 9.24
N ASN A 50 6.86 -3.65 8.15
CA ASN A 50 7.12 -4.13 6.79
C ASN A 50 6.00 -5.00 6.17
N VAL A 51 4.75 -4.51 6.19
CA VAL A 51 3.69 -5.10 5.36
C VAL A 51 3.87 -4.62 3.93
N VAL A 52 4.05 -5.56 2.99
CA VAL A 52 4.32 -5.26 1.58
C VAL A 52 3.11 -5.57 0.72
N PHE A 53 2.70 -4.59 -0.08
CA PHE A 53 1.69 -4.74 -1.13
C PHE A 53 2.33 -4.45 -2.48
N THR A 54 2.21 -5.39 -3.42
CA THR A 54 2.75 -5.25 -4.78
C THR A 54 1.60 -5.01 -5.75
N SER A 55 1.64 -3.90 -6.47
CA SER A 55 0.62 -3.57 -7.47
C SER A 55 0.87 -4.32 -8.79
N ALA A 56 -0.21 -4.67 -9.49
CA ALA A 56 -0.11 -5.18 -10.85
C ALA A 56 0.37 -4.07 -11.80
N ALA A 57 1.21 -4.38 -12.80
CA ALA A 57 1.71 -3.38 -13.75
C ALA A 57 0.62 -2.57 -14.47
N SER A 58 -0.56 -3.16 -14.67
CA SER A 58 -1.70 -2.47 -15.30
C SER A 58 -2.32 -1.38 -14.41
N ASN A 59 -1.99 -1.34 -13.12
CA ASN A 59 -2.55 -0.39 -12.16
C ASN A 59 -1.52 -0.04 -11.06
N PRO A 60 -0.50 0.80 -11.38
CA PRO A 60 0.50 1.22 -10.41
C PRO A 60 -0.13 1.93 -9.21
N TYR A 61 0.49 1.75 -8.05
CA TYR A 61 0.17 2.55 -6.88
C TYR A 61 0.48 4.01 -7.19
N THR A 62 -0.52 4.87 -7.01
CA THR A 62 -0.40 6.32 -7.19
C THR A 62 -0.87 7.10 -5.98
N SER A 63 -1.73 6.51 -5.16
CA SER A 63 -2.33 7.14 -3.98
C SER A 63 -2.90 6.07 -3.05
N ALA A 64 -3.18 6.41 -1.80
CA ALA A 64 -3.92 5.55 -0.88
C ALA A 64 -4.77 6.35 0.08
N LYS A 65 -5.59 5.62 0.84
CA LYS A 65 -6.26 6.12 2.02
C LYS A 65 -5.95 5.21 3.19
N VAL A 66 -5.39 5.78 4.25
CA VAL A 66 -5.14 5.08 5.53
C VAL A 66 -6.26 5.45 6.51
N MET A 67 -6.81 4.47 7.22
CA MET A 67 -7.96 4.68 8.11
C MET A 67 -7.94 3.78 9.35
N ASP A 68 -8.23 4.33 10.54
CA ASP A 68 -8.17 3.67 11.86
C ASP A 68 -9.44 2.88 12.26
N GLY A 69 -10.50 2.95 11.45
CA GLY A 69 -11.80 2.33 11.73
C GLY A 69 -12.18 1.18 10.80
N ALA A 70 -11.28 0.78 9.89
CA ALA A 70 -11.55 -0.34 8.99
C ALA A 70 -11.35 -1.64 9.76
N THR A 71 -12.41 -2.43 9.99
CA THR A 71 -12.33 -3.69 10.76
C THR A 71 -12.27 -4.94 9.88
N SER A 72 -12.62 -4.82 8.59
CA SER A 72 -12.50 -5.89 7.61
C SER A 72 -12.59 -5.33 6.18
N PRO A 73 -12.25 -6.12 5.14
CA PRO A 73 -12.47 -5.74 3.74
C PRO A 73 -13.89 -5.25 3.42
N SER A 74 -14.89 -5.89 4.03
CA SER A 74 -16.33 -5.66 3.83
C SER A 74 -16.95 -4.81 4.93
N GLY A 75 -16.17 -4.48 5.96
CA GLY A 75 -16.60 -3.73 7.13
C GLY A 75 -16.63 -2.23 6.87
N PRO A 76 -17.23 -1.45 7.78
CA PRO A 76 -17.34 -0.01 7.59
C PRO A 76 -15.96 0.66 7.63
N TRP A 77 -15.66 1.45 6.60
CA TRP A 77 -14.53 2.37 6.55
C TRP A 77 -14.96 3.72 7.13
N ALA A 78 -15.21 3.75 8.44
CA ALA A 78 -15.85 4.89 9.13
C ALA A 78 -14.93 5.65 10.11
N GLY A 79 -13.61 5.38 10.08
CA GLY A 79 -12.64 6.03 10.95
C GLY A 79 -12.15 7.38 10.43
N GLN A 80 -11.24 7.98 11.19
CA GLN A 80 -10.39 9.06 10.71
C GLN A 80 -9.51 8.57 9.57
N GLN A 81 -9.30 9.44 8.58
CA GLN A 81 -8.57 9.08 7.37
C GLN A 81 -7.46 10.08 7.05
N VAL A 82 -6.41 9.55 6.42
CA VAL A 82 -5.38 10.33 5.76
C VAL A 82 -5.31 9.88 4.31
N ASN A 83 -5.43 10.83 3.39
CA ASN A 83 -5.23 10.59 1.97
C ASN A 83 -3.74 10.77 1.64
N VAL A 84 -3.18 9.77 0.97
CA VAL A 84 -1.80 9.69 0.52
C VAL A 84 -1.80 9.86 -0.98
N GLY A 85 -0.94 10.72 -1.52
CA GLY A 85 -0.91 10.98 -2.96
C GLY A 85 0.28 11.82 -3.39
N PRO A 86 0.43 12.06 -4.70
CA PRO A 86 1.51 12.87 -5.24
C PRO A 86 1.42 14.32 -4.74
N GLY A 87 2.58 14.95 -4.54
CA GLY A 87 2.68 16.37 -4.16
C GLY A 87 2.74 16.65 -2.66
N ALA A 88 2.52 15.65 -1.81
CA ALA A 88 2.80 15.71 -0.38
C ALA A 88 3.68 14.53 0.04
N SER A 89 4.34 14.65 1.19
CA SER A 89 5.16 13.60 1.82
C SER A 89 4.61 13.17 3.17
N SER A 90 3.58 13.85 3.66
CA SER A 90 2.90 13.52 4.90
C SER A 90 1.47 14.07 4.94
N GLY A 91 0.67 13.52 5.84
CA GLY A 91 -0.68 13.97 6.14
C GLY A 91 -1.11 13.48 7.52
N THR A 92 -1.88 14.29 8.22
CA THR A 92 -2.36 13.99 9.58
C THR A 92 -3.88 13.88 9.58
N SER A 93 -4.43 12.97 10.38
CA SER A 93 -5.87 12.86 10.54
C SER A 93 -6.47 14.14 11.10
N ALA A 94 -7.70 14.47 10.69
CA ALA A 94 -8.37 15.71 11.11
C ALA A 94 -8.64 15.76 12.62
N ALA A 95 -8.92 14.59 13.21
CA ALA A 95 -9.12 14.44 14.64
C ALA A 95 -8.27 13.29 15.20
N GLY A 96 -8.21 13.26 16.52
CA GLY A 96 -7.57 12.18 17.25
C GLY A 96 -8.39 10.90 17.29
N VAL A 97 -7.69 9.79 17.48
CA VAL A 97 -8.27 8.45 17.46
C VAL A 97 -8.09 7.77 18.80
N ALA A 98 -9.11 7.05 19.27
CA ALA A 98 -9.13 6.50 20.63
C ALA A 98 -7.98 5.53 20.89
N CYS A 99 -7.64 4.69 19.92
CA CYS A 99 -6.53 3.76 20.01
C CYS A 99 -5.18 4.48 20.14
N ASN A 100 -5.03 5.70 19.60
CA ASN A 100 -3.82 6.52 19.69
C ASN A 100 -3.89 7.54 20.84
N SER A 101 -4.50 7.13 21.97
CA SER A 101 -4.67 7.99 23.16
C SER A 101 -5.41 9.31 22.89
N GLY A 102 -6.31 9.33 21.90
CA GLY A 102 -7.03 10.53 21.50
C GLY A 102 -6.19 11.52 20.68
N ASN A 103 -4.99 11.14 20.25
CA ASN A 103 -4.15 11.96 19.38
C ASN A 103 -4.40 11.63 17.90
N PRO A 104 -4.25 12.62 17.00
CA PRO A 104 -4.22 12.36 15.55
C PRO A 104 -3.09 11.41 15.19
N PHE A 105 -3.27 10.64 14.12
CA PHE A 105 -2.18 9.88 13.51
C PHE A 105 -1.69 10.60 12.26
N THR A 106 -0.40 10.47 11.98
CA THR A 106 0.28 11.02 10.82
C THR A 106 0.81 9.90 9.96
N VAL A 107 0.56 10.01 8.66
CA VAL A 107 1.13 9.12 7.66
C VAL A 107 2.22 9.89 6.94
N PHE A 108 3.41 9.33 6.88
CA PHE A 108 4.51 9.79 6.04
C PHE A 108 4.66 8.83 4.87
N TRP A 109 5.00 9.34 3.70
CA TRP A 109 5.29 8.49 2.55
C TRP A 109 6.40 9.07 1.69
N SER A 110 7.21 8.16 1.13
CA SER A 110 8.34 8.52 0.30
C SER A 110 8.45 7.54 -0.88
N PRO A 111 8.25 7.99 -2.13
CA PRO A 111 8.57 7.20 -3.30
C PRO A 111 10.09 7.16 -3.53
N ASN A 112 10.61 6.02 -3.96
CA ASN A 112 11.98 5.89 -4.43
C ASN A 112 12.08 6.13 -5.95
N GLY A 113 13.30 6.10 -6.50
CA GLY A 113 13.55 6.31 -7.94
C GLY A 113 12.95 5.26 -8.87
N LEU A 114 12.42 4.15 -8.34
CA LEU A 114 11.71 3.09 -9.07
C LEU A 114 10.18 3.19 -8.90
N GLY A 115 9.69 4.19 -8.16
CA GLY A 115 8.26 4.37 -7.87
C GLY A 115 7.72 3.52 -6.71
N ASN A 116 8.56 2.72 -6.04
CA ASN A 116 8.16 2.01 -4.82
C ASN A 116 8.02 3.01 -3.67
N ILE A 117 7.03 2.82 -2.82
CA ILE A 117 6.70 3.76 -1.77
C ILE A 117 6.88 3.10 -0.40
N THR A 118 7.63 3.79 0.45
CA THR A 118 7.67 3.50 1.87
C THR A 118 6.67 4.40 2.58
N MET A 119 5.78 3.80 3.37
CA MET A 119 4.76 4.46 4.17
C MET A 119 4.98 4.16 5.64
N MET A 120 4.90 5.20 6.48
CA MET A 120 5.05 5.10 7.92
C MET A 120 3.85 5.76 8.60
N ILE A 121 3.21 5.06 9.53
CA ILE A 121 2.09 5.57 10.32
C ILE A 121 2.57 5.78 11.76
N ASN A 122 2.36 6.98 12.31
CA ASN A 122 2.82 7.42 13.62
C ASN A 122 1.75 8.23 14.37
#